data_AF-G4TXC8-F1
#
_entry.id   AF-G4TXC8-F1
#
_cell.length_a   1.000
_cell.length_b   1.000
_cell.length_c   1.000
_cell.angle_alpha   90.00
_cell.angle_beta   90.00
_cell.angle_gamma   90.00
#
_symmetry.space_group_name_H-M   'P 1'
#
loop_
_entity.id
_entity.type
_entity.pdbx_description
1 polymer ?
#
loop_
_entity_poly.entity_id
_entity_poly.type
_entity_poly.pdbx_seq_one_letter_code
_entity_poly.pdbx_strand_id
1 'polypeptide(L)' 'MSSYKESYMPQKKRLRFARNSNVTYWSEELQQNMTGRVTELDHDNLAYTIRRESGVTEKVEEHHVIAAQATY' A
#
# COMPACT_ATOMS: atom_id res chain seq x y z
N MET A 1 -1.95 21.10 -37.47
CA MET A 1 -1.63 21.69 -36.16
C MET A 1 -2.36 20.88 -35.09
N SER A 2 -1.60 20.30 -34.16
CA SER A 2 -2.03 19.42 -33.07
C SER A 2 -3.04 20.06 -32.13
N SER A 3 -3.91 19.23 -31.53
CA SER A 3 -4.41 19.44 -30.16
C SER A 3 -4.92 18.13 -29.57
N TYR A 4 -3.99 17.30 -29.09
CA TYR A 4 -4.33 16.25 -28.12
C TYR A 4 -4.66 16.95 -26.79
N LYS A 5 -5.94 17.13 -26.48
CA LYS A 5 -6.39 17.43 -25.12
C LYS A 5 -6.52 16.12 -24.35
N GLU A 6 -5.38 15.63 -23.89
CA GLU A 6 -5.33 14.55 -22.91
C GLU A 6 -5.94 15.08 -21.61
N SER A 7 -7.19 14.68 -21.38
CA SER A 7 -7.91 15.06 -20.17
C SER A 7 -7.24 14.32 -19.01
N TYR A 8 -6.40 15.04 -18.25
CA TYR A 8 -5.90 14.61 -16.96
C TYR A 8 -7.11 14.40 -16.03
N MET A 9 -7.69 13.20 -16.08
CA MET A 9 -8.55 12.71 -15.03
C MET A 9 -7.71 12.70 -13.75
N PRO A 10 -8.12 13.37 -12.66
CA PRO A 10 -7.40 13.27 -11.41
C PRO A 10 -7.41 11.79 -11.03
N GLN A 11 -6.23 11.17 -11.00
CA GLN A 11 -6.08 9.79 -10.54
C GLN A 11 -6.67 9.76 -9.14
N LYS A 12 -7.83 9.12 -8.98
CA LYS A 12 -8.42 8.90 -7.67
C LYS A 12 -7.33 8.23 -6.84
N LYS A 13 -6.98 8.84 -5.71
CA LYS A 13 -6.11 8.22 -4.70
C LYS A 13 -6.70 6.85 -4.37
N ARG A 14 -6.04 5.78 -4.80
CA ARG A 14 -6.49 4.40 -4.59
C ARG A 14 -5.33 3.60 -4.07
N LEU A 15 -5.57 2.96 -2.94
CA LEU A 15 -4.68 1.94 -2.42
C LEU A 15 -4.65 0.77 -3.40
N ARG A 16 -3.44 0.44 -3.86
CA ARG A 16 -3.13 -0.70 -4.75
C ARG A 16 -3.56 -2.06 -4.18
N PHE A 17 -3.52 -2.24 -2.86
CA PHE A 17 -3.75 -3.53 -2.21
C PHE A 17 -5.06 -3.56 -1.43
N ALA A 18 -5.72 -4.72 -1.44
CA ALA A 18 -6.96 -4.92 -0.70
C ALA A 18 -6.69 -5.28 0.76
N ARG A 19 -7.70 -5.13 1.61
CA ARG A 19 -7.69 -5.70 2.97
C ARG A 19 -7.42 -7.21 2.89
N ASN A 20 -6.76 -7.73 3.90
CA ASN A 20 -6.33 -9.13 4.03
C ASN A 20 -5.28 -9.61 3.02
N SER A 21 -4.76 -8.73 2.16
CA SER A 21 -3.62 -9.05 1.28
C SER A 21 -2.36 -9.23 2.11
N ASN A 22 -1.58 -10.26 1.79
CA ASN A 22 -0.21 -10.35 2.29
C ASN A 22 0.66 -9.43 1.43
N VAL A 23 1.43 -8.56 2.07
CA VAL A 23 2.25 -7.55 1.38
C VAL A 23 3.66 -7.53 1.97
N THR A 24 4.61 -7.21 1.11
CA THR A 24 5.97 -6.83 1.49
C THR A 24 6.05 -5.31 1.51
N TYR A 25 6.60 -4.75 2.58
CA TYR A 25 6.70 -3.32 2.77
C TYR A 25 8.02 -2.95 3.45
N TRP A 26 8.45 -1.69 3.29
CA TRP A 26 9.59 -1.15 4.03
C TRP A 26 9.13 -0.66 5.41
N SER A 27 9.67 -1.23 6.48
CA SER A 27 9.44 -0.75 7.84
C SER A 27 10.50 0.30 8.19
N GLU A 28 10.06 1.54 8.44
CA GLU A 28 10.97 2.61 8.86
C GLU A 28 11.49 2.38 10.28
N GLU A 29 10.69 1.76 11.15
CA GLU A 29 11.07 1.42 12.54
C GLU A 29 12.28 0.48 12.56
N LEU A 30 12.25 -0.56 11.71
CA LEU A 30 13.28 -1.59 11.66
C LEU A 30 14.34 -1.34 10.58
N GLN A 31 14.15 -0.30 9.75
CA GLN A 31 14.97 0.01 8.57
C GLN A 31 15.23 -1.21 7.68
N GLN A 32 14.19 -2.03 7.44
CA GLN A 32 14.28 -3.23 6.62
C GLN A 32 12.94 -3.58 5.95
N ASN A 33 13.01 -4.45 4.93
CA ASN A 33 11.81 -5.02 4.32
C ASN A 33 11.16 -6.04 5.25
N MET A 34 9.86 -5.86 5.47
CA MET A 34 9.03 -6.72 6.30
C MET A 34 7.87 -7.28 5.48
N THR A 35 7.34 -8.40 5.94
CA THR A 35 6.10 -8.99 5.42
C THR A 35 5.01 -8.89 6.47
N GLY A 36 3.78 -8.71 6.01
CA GLY A 36 2.63 -8.68 6.88
C GLY A 36 1.32 -8.71 6.11
N ARG A 37 0.22 -8.72 6.86
CA ARG A 37 -1.13 -8.76 6.30
C ARG A 37 -1.82 -7.42 6.48
N VAL A 38 -2.36 -6.86 5.40
CA VAL A 38 -3.14 -5.63 5.46
C VAL A 38 -4.41 -5.88 6.28
N THR A 39 -4.59 -5.17 7.38
CA THR A 39 -5.79 -5.27 8.22
C THR A 39 -6.76 -4.12 7.98
N GLU A 40 -6.29 -2.96 7.57
CA GLU A 40 -7.12 -1.77 7.30
C GLU A 40 -6.55 -0.93 6.15
N LEU A 41 -7.43 -0.15 5.52
CA LEU A 41 -7.16 0.68 4.35
C LEU A 41 -7.55 2.13 4.66
N ASP A 42 -6.58 3.04 4.69
CA ASP A 42 -6.79 4.48 4.86
C ASP A 42 -6.67 5.17 3.50
N HIS A 43 -7.81 5.38 2.84
CA HIS A 43 -7.87 5.98 1.52
C HIS A 43 -7.61 7.49 1.51
N ASP A 44 -7.84 8.17 2.63
CA ASP A 44 -7.64 9.62 2.75
C ASP A 44 -6.14 9.94 2.78
N ASN A 45 -5.37 9.15 3.53
CA ASN A 45 -3.93 9.31 3.69
C ASN A 45 -3.10 8.39 2.80
N LEU A 46 -3.72 7.54 1.97
CA LEU A 46 -3.04 6.51 1.18
C LEU A 46 -2.08 5.66 2.06
N ALA A 47 -2.60 5.11 3.14
CA ALA A 47 -1.86 4.25 4.05
C ALA A 47 -2.56 2.91 4.31
N TYR A 48 -1.75 1.92 4.67
CA TYR A 48 -2.18 0.59 5.06
C TYR A 48 -1.88 0.38 6.55
N THR A 49 -2.82 -0.19 7.29
CA THR A 49 -2.48 -0.82 8.57
C THR A 49 -2.09 -2.25 8.27
N ILE A 50 -0.85 -2.63 8.57
CA ILE A 50 -0.29 -3.95 8.31
C ILE A 50 -0.01 -4.65 9.63
N ARG A 51 -0.55 -5.85 9.80
CA ARG A 51 -0.24 -6.73 10.92
C ARG A 51 0.91 -7.65 10.55
N ARG A 52 2.03 -7.52 11.27
CA ARG A 52 3.19 -8.40 11.19
C ARG A 52 2.87 -9.79 11.75
N GLU A 53 3.64 -10.80 11.36
CA GLU A 53 3.53 -12.15 11.93
C GLU A 53 3.77 -12.17 13.45
N SER A 54 4.60 -11.27 13.96
CA SER A 54 4.83 -11.06 15.39
C SER A 54 3.59 -10.58 16.16
N GLY A 55 2.51 -10.24 15.46
CA GLY A 55 1.27 -9.73 16.04
C GLY A 55 1.21 -8.21 16.18
N VAL A 56 2.32 -7.51 15.90
CA VAL A 56 2.38 -6.04 15.95
C VAL A 56 1.76 -5.43 14.70
N THR A 57 0.96 -4.38 14.88
CA THR A 57 0.39 -3.59 13.78
C THR A 57 1.22 -2.34 13.51
N GLU A 58 1.41 -2.01 12.24
CA GLU A 58 2.19 -0.86 11.78
C GLU A 58 1.39 -0.12 10.71
N LYS A 59 1.40 1.22 10.75
CA LYS A 59 0.79 2.04 9.70
C LYS A 59 1.87 2.40 8.67
N VAL A 60 1.62 2.04 7.43
CA VAL A 60 2.62 2.11 6.36
C VAL A 60 2.03 2.82 5.16
N GLU A 61 2.70 3.86 4.69
CA GLU A 61 2.26 4.59 3.51
C GLU A 61 2.34 3.74 2.24
N GLU A 62 1.47 4.01 1.28
CA GLU A 62 1.33 3.18 0.09
C GLU A 62 2.60 3.08 -0.75
N HIS A 63 3.43 4.13 -0.75
CA HIS A 63 4.69 4.15 -1.47
C HIS A 63 5.78 3.29 -0.82
N HIS A 64 5.63 2.93 0.47
CA HIS A 64 6.50 1.99 1.17
C HIS A 64 6.05 0.53 0.99
N VAL A 65 4.87 0.28 0.42
CA VAL A 65 4.41 -1.07 0.12
C VAL A 65 4.87 -1.48 -1.28
N ILE A 66 5.74 -2.49 -1.32
CA ILE A 66 6.51 -2.87 -2.51
C ILE A 66 5.71 -3.82 -3.40
N ALA A 67 5.12 -4.86 -2.80
CA ALA A 67 4.41 -5.90 -3.54
C ALA A 67 3.35 -6.58 -2.68
N ALA A 68 2.30 -7.11 -3.32
CA ALA A 68 1.45 -8.12 -2.71
C ALA A 68 1.99 -9.52 -3.03
N GLN A 69 2.06 -10.37 -2.01
CA GLN A 69 2.18 -11.80 -2.22
C GLN A 69 0.80 -12.37 -2.53
N ALA A 70 0.65 -12.95 -3.72
CA ALA A 70 -0.52 -13.73 -4.06
C ALA A 70 -0.57 -14.95 -3.13
N THR A 71 -1.69 -15.11 -2.42
CA THR A 71 -1.99 -16.34 -1.68
C THR A 71 -2.67 -17.29 -2.68
N TYR A 72 -1.98 -18.36 -3.07
CA TYR A 72 -2.51 -19.42 -3.94
C TYR A 72 -3.29 -20.47 -3.14
#